data_AF-A0A7G1I852-F1
#
_entry.id   AF-A0A7G1I852-F1
#
_cell.length_a   1.000
_cell.length_b   1.000
_cell.length_c   1.000
_cell.angle_alpha   90.00
_cell.angle_beta   90.00
_cell.angle_gamma   90.00
#
_symmetry.space_group_name_H-M   'P 1'
#
loop_
_entity.id
_entity.type
_entity.pdbx_description
1 polymer ?
#
loop_
_entity_poly.entity_id
_entity_poly.type
_entity_poly.pdbx_seq_one_letter_code
_entity_poly.pdbx_strand_id
1 'polypeptide(L)'
;MADIDPLRLDKTRFRSHPDLDVCSHGLTLWDLDRLFKVDGCFGGSPYMKLRDVLSILRDAYCRHVGVEYTHILEPEQQQWLQQRVEAKHVKPTVAQQKYILSKLNAAEAFETFLQTKYVGQKRFSLEGAESVIPMMDAAIDQCAEHGLDEVVIGMPHRGRLNVLANIVGKPYSQIFTEFEGNLNPSQAHGSGDVKYHLGATGVYLQMFGDNDIQVSLTANPSHLEAVDPVLEGLVRAKQDLLDSDGEQRFSVVPMMLHGDAAFAGQGVVAETLNLTNLPGYRVGGTIHIIVNNQIGFTTAPEYSRSSEYCTDVAKMIGAPIFHVNGDDPEACEWVARLAVDFRQEFHKDVVIDMLCYRRRGHNEGDDPSMTNPTCTTSSTPSAGPARATPKP
;
A
#
# COMPACT_ATOMS: atom_id res chain seq x y z
N MET A 1 17.46 -2.04 -8.06
CA MET A 1 18.41 -2.53 -7.02
C MET A 1 17.83 -2.51 -5.60
N ALA A 2 16.73 -1.80 -5.33
CA ALA A 2 16.05 -1.91 -4.04
C ALA A 2 15.61 -3.36 -3.75
N ASP A 3 15.76 -3.75 -2.48
CA ASP A 3 15.39 -5.05 -1.92
C ASP A 3 13.91 -5.06 -1.50
N ILE A 4 13.06 -4.91 -2.51
CA ILE A 4 11.61 -4.76 -2.34
C ILE A 4 10.84 -6.09 -2.44
N ASP A 5 11.41 -7.13 -3.04
CA ASP A 5 10.74 -8.43 -3.22
C ASP A 5 11.01 -9.35 -2.02
N PRO A 6 9.99 -9.68 -1.19
CA PRO A 6 10.17 -10.60 -0.07
C PRO A 6 10.62 -12.00 -0.48
N LEU A 7 10.24 -12.45 -1.68
CA LEU A 7 10.58 -13.78 -2.19
C LEU A 7 11.95 -13.84 -2.87
N ARG A 8 12.52 -12.68 -3.23
CA ARG A 8 13.76 -12.52 -4.01
C ARG A 8 13.84 -13.49 -5.18
N LEU A 9 12.78 -13.58 -5.98
CA LEU A 9 12.67 -14.50 -7.11
C LEU A 9 13.72 -14.19 -8.18
N ASP A 10 13.89 -12.91 -8.49
CA ASP A 10 14.91 -12.44 -9.43
C ASP A 10 16.28 -12.31 -8.75
N LYS A 11 17.12 -13.34 -8.94
CA LYS A 11 18.51 -13.37 -8.46
C LYS A 11 19.44 -12.45 -9.22
N THR A 12 19.01 -11.87 -10.34
CA THR A 12 19.83 -10.94 -11.14
C THR A 12 19.69 -9.49 -10.69
N ARG A 13 18.58 -9.13 -10.02
CA ARG A 13 18.25 -7.79 -9.50
C ARG A 13 19.37 -7.09 -8.72
N PHE A 14 20.19 -7.85 -7.98
CA PHE A 14 21.24 -7.32 -7.10
C PHE A 14 22.65 -7.39 -7.67
N ARG A 15 22.85 -7.99 -8.86
CA ARG A 15 24.20 -8.31 -9.36
C ARG A 15 25.00 -7.05 -9.71
N SER A 16 24.42 -6.18 -10.52
CA SER A 16 25.04 -4.92 -10.93
C SER A 16 24.08 -4.16 -11.82
N HIS A 17 23.89 -2.87 -11.58
CA HIS A 17 23.32 -1.96 -12.55
C HIS A 17 24.44 -1.02 -13.04
N PRO A 18 24.75 -0.96 -14.35
CA PRO A 18 25.87 -0.16 -14.86
C PRO A 18 25.85 1.30 -14.38
N ASP A 19 24.66 1.91 -14.34
CA ASP A 19 24.49 3.31 -13.94
C ASP A 19 24.67 3.54 -12.43
N LEU A 20 24.53 2.50 -11.60
CA LEU A 20 24.64 2.60 -10.14
C LEU A 20 25.96 2.04 -9.60
N ASP A 21 26.80 1.44 -10.47
CA ASP A 21 28.11 0.96 -10.08
C ASP A 21 29.10 2.11 -9.94
N VAL A 22 29.64 2.32 -8.75
CA VAL A 22 30.62 3.39 -8.46
C VAL A 22 31.85 3.27 -9.37
N CYS A 23 32.26 2.04 -9.71
CA CYS A 23 33.44 1.78 -10.53
C CYS A 23 33.26 2.23 -11.99
N SER A 24 32.02 2.27 -12.52
CA SER A 24 31.76 2.69 -13.91
C SER A 24 31.90 4.21 -14.09
N HIS A 25 31.85 4.98 -13.00
CA HIS A 25 31.96 6.44 -12.98
C HIS A 25 33.38 6.95 -12.72
N GLY A 26 34.40 6.10 -12.83
CA GLY A 26 35.80 6.47 -12.62
C GLY A 26 36.16 6.78 -11.16
N LEU A 27 35.29 6.40 -10.22
CA LEU A 27 35.51 6.52 -8.78
C LEU A 27 36.07 5.21 -8.23
N THR A 28 36.99 5.32 -7.27
CA THR A 28 37.69 4.18 -6.67
C THR A 28 37.47 4.12 -5.16
N LEU A 29 37.90 3.03 -4.52
CA LEU A 29 37.89 2.91 -3.06
C LEU A 29 38.62 4.07 -2.35
N TRP A 30 39.65 4.63 -3.00
CA TRP A 30 40.44 5.75 -2.46
C TRP A 30 39.69 7.09 -2.46
N ASP A 31 38.58 7.18 -3.20
CA ASP A 31 37.75 8.39 -3.26
C ASP A 31 36.71 8.45 -2.14
N LEU A 32 36.48 7.34 -1.42
CA LEU A 32 35.45 7.25 -0.38
C LEU A 32 35.62 8.27 0.76
N ASP A 33 36.85 8.59 1.12
CA ASP A 33 37.18 9.56 2.19
C ASP A 33 37.41 10.98 1.65
N ARG A 34 37.33 11.20 0.34
CA ARG A 34 37.43 12.53 -0.27
C ARG A 34 36.13 13.30 -0.07
N LEU A 35 36.27 14.61 0.10
CA LEU A 35 35.14 15.54 0.21
C LEU A 35 34.69 15.98 -1.18
N PHE A 36 33.41 15.83 -1.44
CA PHE A 36 32.75 16.30 -2.66
C PHE A 36 31.79 17.43 -2.30
N LYS A 37 31.68 18.41 -3.20
CA LYS A 37 30.62 19.41 -3.11
C LYS A 37 29.31 18.73 -3.47
N VAL A 38 28.34 18.82 -2.57
CA VAL A 38 26.99 18.30 -2.77
C VAL A 38 26.02 19.47 -2.79
N ASP A 39 24.98 19.36 -3.61
CA ASP A 39 23.89 20.32 -3.65
C ASP A 39 22.61 19.62 -3.16
N GLY A 40 21.68 20.38 -2.58
CA GLY A 40 20.40 19.85 -2.09
C GLY A 40 20.43 19.23 -0.69
N CYS A 41 19.61 18.19 -0.51
CA CYS A 41 19.01 17.76 0.76
C CYS A 41 19.90 16.88 1.66
N PHE A 42 21.22 17.02 1.56
CA PHE A 42 22.19 16.24 2.34
C PHE A 42 22.46 16.85 3.74
N GLY A 43 21.39 17.07 4.51
CA GLY A 43 21.49 17.62 5.87
C GLY A 43 22.08 19.03 5.96
N GLY A 44 22.07 19.78 4.86
CA GLY A 44 22.55 21.17 4.79
C GLY A 44 24.07 21.35 4.76
N SER A 45 24.85 20.27 4.65
CA SER A 45 26.32 20.38 4.55
C SER A 45 26.74 20.65 3.10
N PRO A 46 27.51 21.72 2.80
CA PRO A 46 27.95 22.03 1.43
C PRO A 46 29.01 21.04 0.90
N TYR A 47 29.64 20.28 1.80
CA TYR A 47 30.63 19.26 1.47
C TYR A 47 30.39 18.00 2.30
N MET A 48 30.49 16.83 1.67
CA MET A 48 30.37 15.54 2.34
C MET A 48 31.39 14.54 1.79
N LYS A 49 31.75 13.55 2.61
CA LYS A 49 32.59 12.44 2.15
C LYS A 49 31.77 11.56 1.21
N LEU A 50 32.39 11.04 0.16
CA LEU A 50 31.71 10.15 -0.78
C LEU A 50 31.08 8.93 -0.09
N ARG A 51 31.72 8.38 0.96
CA ARG A 51 31.12 7.28 1.73
C ARG A 51 29.78 7.63 2.38
N ASP A 52 29.65 8.86 2.88
CA ASP A 52 28.47 9.29 3.60
C ASP A 52 27.35 9.55 2.59
N VAL A 53 27.68 10.17 1.45
CA VAL A 53 26.75 10.35 0.32
C VAL A 53 26.23 8.99 -0.18
N LEU A 54 27.12 8.03 -0.44
CA LEU A 54 26.72 6.70 -0.89
C LEU A 54 25.89 5.94 0.15
N SER A 55 26.15 6.15 1.44
CA SER A 55 25.34 5.54 2.51
C SER A 55 23.92 6.09 2.52
N ILE A 56 23.75 7.41 2.41
CA ILE A 56 22.44 8.08 2.36
C ILE A 56 21.67 7.60 1.11
N LEU A 57 22.29 7.65 -0.07
CA LEU A 57 21.64 7.21 -1.31
C LEU A 57 21.23 5.74 -1.27
N ARG A 58 22.07 4.88 -0.69
CA ARG A 58 21.75 3.45 -0.55
C ARG A 58 20.62 3.23 0.44
N ASP A 59 20.64 3.92 1.57
CA ASP A 59 19.61 3.80 2.60
C ASP A 59 18.25 4.33 2.11
N ALA A 60 18.25 5.42 1.35
CA ALA A 60 17.08 6.05 0.76
C ALA A 60 16.45 5.27 -0.40
N TYR A 61 17.27 4.75 -1.34
CA TYR A 61 16.77 4.25 -2.63
C TYR A 61 17.00 2.76 -2.91
N CYS A 62 17.82 2.07 -2.09
CA CYS A 62 18.23 0.69 -2.36
C CYS A 62 17.93 -0.29 -1.21
N ARG A 63 17.22 0.12 -0.16
CA ARG A 63 16.79 -0.76 0.94
C ARG A 63 15.43 -1.38 0.61
N HIS A 64 14.54 -1.47 1.59
CA HIS A 64 13.21 -2.04 1.48
C HIS A 64 12.18 -1.10 0.85
N VAL A 65 12.58 0.14 0.53
CA VAL A 65 11.76 1.10 -0.21
C VAL A 65 12.51 1.49 -1.50
N GLY A 66 11.83 1.35 -2.63
CA GLY A 66 12.20 1.96 -3.91
C GLY A 66 11.27 3.13 -4.19
N VAL A 67 11.83 4.27 -4.59
CA VAL A 67 11.06 5.51 -4.81
C VAL A 67 11.20 5.95 -6.26
N GLU A 68 10.09 6.11 -6.95
CA GLU A 68 10.03 6.71 -8.28
C GLU A 68 9.32 8.06 -8.20
N TYR A 69 10.08 9.14 -8.43
CA TYR A 69 9.56 10.51 -8.33
C TYR A 69 10.19 11.49 -9.32
N THR A 70 11.29 11.14 -10.00
CA THR A 70 11.99 12.04 -10.92
C THR A 70 11.25 12.25 -12.24
N HIS A 71 10.22 11.45 -12.53
CA HIS A 71 9.31 11.64 -13.66
C HIS A 71 8.26 12.75 -13.43
N ILE A 72 8.12 13.23 -12.18
CA ILE A 72 7.21 14.32 -11.83
C ILE A 72 7.74 15.62 -12.45
N LEU A 73 6.89 16.44 -13.08
CA LEU A 73 7.33 17.65 -13.75
C LEU A 73 7.58 18.82 -12.79
N GLU A 74 6.88 18.83 -11.65
CA GLU A 74 6.94 19.89 -10.65
C GLU A 74 8.21 19.78 -9.79
N PRO A 75 9.15 20.74 -9.85
CA PRO A 75 10.40 20.66 -9.09
C PRO A 75 10.19 20.73 -7.57
N GLU A 76 9.15 21.44 -7.12
CA GLU A 76 8.79 21.56 -5.71
C GLU A 76 8.41 20.20 -5.11
N GLN A 77 7.64 19.39 -5.87
CA GLN A 77 7.26 18.04 -5.46
C GLN A 77 8.48 17.12 -5.38
N GLN A 78 9.39 17.22 -6.36
CA GLN A 78 10.64 16.45 -6.34
C GLN A 78 11.51 16.80 -5.13
N GLN A 79 11.69 18.10 -4.86
CA GLN A 79 12.49 18.56 -3.72
C GLN A 79 11.86 18.15 -2.38
N TRP A 80 10.55 18.27 -2.25
CA TRP A 80 9.82 17.87 -1.04
C TRP A 80 10.00 16.37 -0.74
N LEU A 81 9.93 15.53 -1.78
CA LEU A 81 10.17 14.09 -1.66
C LEU A 81 11.63 13.79 -1.34
N GLN A 82 12.56 14.45 -2.02
CA GLN A 82 13.98 14.30 -1.77
C GLN A 82 14.34 14.61 -0.31
N GLN A 83 13.82 15.71 0.24
CA GLN A 83 14.06 16.10 1.63
C GLN A 83 13.61 15.05 2.65
N ARG A 84 12.49 14.37 2.40
CA ARG A 84 11.93 13.38 3.33
C ARG A 84 12.54 12.00 3.16
N VAL A 85 12.88 11.62 1.93
CA VAL A 85 13.46 10.31 1.60
C VAL A 85 14.95 10.25 1.93
N GLU A 86 15.71 11.32 1.69
CA GLU A 86 17.15 11.38 2.00
C GLU A 86 17.43 11.81 3.45
N ALA A 87 16.40 12.19 4.22
CA ALA A 87 16.54 12.46 5.64
C ALA A 87 16.94 11.20 6.41
N LYS A 88 17.70 11.39 7.49
CA LYS A 88 18.08 10.28 8.36
C LYS A 88 16.83 9.66 8.99
N HIS A 89 16.55 8.41 8.63
CA HIS A 89 15.42 7.67 9.16
C HIS A 89 15.48 7.59 10.69
N VAL A 90 14.38 8.01 11.33
CA VAL A 90 14.16 7.90 12.77
C VAL A 90 13.40 6.62 13.01
N LYS A 91 13.98 5.70 13.78
CA LYS A 91 13.31 4.44 14.10
C LYS A 91 12.03 4.70 14.91
N PRO A 92 10.96 3.93 14.67
CA PRO A 92 9.76 4.02 15.47
C PRO A 92 10.06 3.74 16.95
N THR A 93 9.29 4.36 17.83
CA THR A 93 9.39 4.07 19.26
C THR A 93 8.99 2.63 19.55
N VAL A 94 9.46 2.06 20.67
CA VAL A 94 9.10 0.69 21.08
C VAL A 94 7.57 0.51 21.21
N ALA A 95 6.85 1.57 21.59
CA ALA A 95 5.40 1.56 21.66
C ALA A 95 4.76 1.41 20.26
N GLN A 96 5.23 2.20 19.29
CA GLN A 96 4.79 2.09 17.88
C GLN A 96 5.13 0.72 17.30
N GLN A 97 6.33 0.20 17.52
CA GLN A 97 6.73 -1.15 17.07
C GLN A 97 5.80 -2.24 17.64
N LYS A 98 5.45 -2.15 18.92
CA LYS A 98 4.49 -3.08 19.55
C LYS A 98 3.09 -2.94 18.97
N TYR A 99 2.68 -1.73 18.61
CA TYR A 99 1.39 -1.47 17.99
C TYR A 99 1.32 -2.04 16.57
N ILE A 100 2.35 -1.82 15.74
CA ILE A 100 2.50 -2.44 14.41
C ILE A 100 2.41 -3.97 14.54
N LEU A 101 3.16 -4.56 15.48
CA LEU A 101 3.10 -5.99 15.74
C LEU A 101 1.71 -6.47 16.19
N SER A 102 0.98 -5.66 16.98
CA SER A 102 -0.37 -6.00 17.40
C SER A 102 -1.35 -6.07 16.22
N LYS A 103 -1.19 -5.19 15.22
CA LYS A 103 -1.99 -5.19 13.98
C LYS A 103 -1.65 -6.39 13.11
N LEU A 104 -0.38 -6.75 12.98
CA LEU A 104 0.04 -7.99 12.30
C LEU A 104 -0.51 -9.24 13.00
N ASN A 105 -0.48 -9.28 14.34
CA ASN A 105 -1.05 -10.38 15.10
C ASN A 105 -2.56 -10.51 14.88
N ALA A 106 -3.29 -9.39 14.87
CA ALA A 106 -4.73 -9.39 14.57
C ALA A 106 -5.00 -9.90 13.14
N ALA A 107 -4.18 -9.48 12.16
CA ALA A 107 -4.29 -9.91 10.78
C ALA A 107 -4.06 -11.43 10.61
N GLU A 108 -2.95 -11.98 11.15
CA GLU A 108 -2.63 -13.41 11.04
C GLU A 108 -3.61 -14.28 11.85
N ALA A 109 -3.98 -13.84 13.06
CA ALA A 109 -4.89 -14.59 13.93
C ALA A 109 -6.29 -14.70 13.32
N PHE A 110 -6.79 -13.63 12.70
CA PHE A 110 -8.10 -13.63 12.05
C PHE A 110 -8.14 -14.63 10.88
N GLU A 111 -7.13 -14.63 10.01
CA GLU A 111 -7.05 -15.59 8.90
C GLU A 111 -6.88 -17.03 9.37
N THR A 112 -6.04 -17.25 10.38
CA THR A 112 -5.82 -18.59 10.96
C THR A 112 -7.10 -19.11 11.61
N PHE A 113 -7.86 -18.24 12.28
CA PHE A 113 -9.16 -18.59 12.86
C PHE A 113 -10.17 -19.00 11.77
N LEU A 114 -10.31 -18.20 10.71
CA LEU A 114 -11.21 -18.51 9.59
C LEU A 114 -10.79 -19.81 8.89
N GLN A 115 -9.49 -20.06 8.74
CA GLN A 115 -8.97 -21.31 8.20
C GLN A 115 -9.37 -22.52 9.04
N THR A 116 -9.34 -22.38 10.37
CA THR A 116 -9.60 -23.48 11.28
C THR A 116 -11.09 -23.77 11.40
N LYS A 117 -11.93 -22.73 11.43
CA LYS A 117 -13.38 -22.87 11.67
C LYS A 117 -14.21 -23.07 10.41
N TYR A 118 -13.85 -22.43 9.31
CA TYR A 118 -14.64 -22.44 8.06
C TYR A 118 -13.83 -23.01 6.90
N VAL A 119 -13.38 -24.26 7.06
CA VAL A 119 -12.62 -24.98 6.04
C VAL A 119 -13.45 -25.10 4.75
N GLY A 120 -12.87 -24.72 3.61
CA GLY A 120 -13.50 -24.85 2.29
C GLY A 120 -14.42 -23.70 1.89
N GLN A 121 -14.69 -22.72 2.77
CA GLN A 121 -15.36 -21.49 2.35
C GLN A 121 -14.35 -20.48 1.77
N LYS A 122 -14.67 -19.95 0.59
CA LYS A 122 -13.86 -18.92 -0.07
C LYS A 122 -13.87 -17.64 0.75
N ARG A 123 -12.67 -17.13 1.07
CA ARG A 123 -12.49 -15.89 1.83
C ARG A 123 -11.44 -14.93 1.26
N PHE A 124 -10.64 -15.39 0.29
CA PHE A 124 -9.58 -14.61 -0.34
C PHE A 124 -8.56 -14.07 0.66
N SER A 125 -7.94 -15.03 1.37
CA SER A 125 -7.00 -14.81 2.47
C SER A 125 -5.94 -13.74 2.18
N LEU A 126 -5.64 -12.95 3.22
CA LEU A 126 -4.55 -11.98 3.22
C LEU A 126 -3.18 -12.57 3.58
N GLU A 127 -3.08 -13.88 3.82
CA GLU A 127 -1.81 -14.52 4.22
C GLU A 127 -0.69 -14.29 3.18
N GLY A 128 0.44 -13.76 3.65
CA GLY A 128 1.58 -13.29 2.83
C GLY A 128 1.52 -11.80 2.44
N ALA A 129 0.47 -11.07 2.87
CA ALA A 129 0.24 -9.66 2.63
C ALA A 129 -0.33 -8.95 3.87
N GLU A 130 -0.10 -9.50 5.06
CA GLU A 130 -0.67 -9.03 6.33
C GLU A 130 -0.27 -7.58 6.66
N SER A 131 0.90 -7.14 6.16
CA SER A 131 1.41 -5.77 6.33
C SER A 131 0.54 -4.68 5.71
N VAL A 132 -0.44 -5.03 4.86
CA VAL A 132 -1.45 -4.05 4.40
C VAL A 132 -2.27 -3.50 5.56
N ILE A 133 -2.51 -4.28 6.63
CA ILE A 133 -3.30 -3.84 7.78
C ILE A 133 -2.59 -2.72 8.54
N PRO A 134 -1.34 -2.88 9.05
CA PRO A 134 -0.63 -1.76 9.66
C PRO A 134 -0.36 -0.61 8.67
N MET A 135 -0.22 -0.87 7.37
CA MET A 135 -0.09 0.19 6.35
C MET A 135 -1.36 1.05 6.25
N MET A 136 -2.54 0.44 6.12
CA MET A 136 -3.83 1.16 6.08
C MET A 136 -4.10 1.88 7.40
N ASP A 137 -3.79 1.23 8.53
CA ASP A 137 -3.91 1.81 9.86
C ASP A 137 -3.08 3.09 9.99
N ALA A 138 -1.81 3.06 9.53
CA ALA A 138 -0.93 4.22 9.52
C ALA A 138 -1.42 5.34 8.61
N ALA A 139 -1.98 5.01 7.44
CA ALA A 139 -2.55 6.02 6.54
C ALA A 139 -3.78 6.70 7.18
N ILE A 140 -4.67 5.93 7.81
CA ILE A 140 -5.86 6.47 8.50
C ILE A 140 -5.45 7.29 9.73
N ASP A 141 -4.48 6.81 10.51
CA ASP A 141 -3.92 7.51 11.66
C ASP A 141 -3.30 8.86 11.26
N GLN A 142 -2.59 8.91 10.13
CA GLN A 142 -2.03 10.15 9.58
C GLN A 142 -3.12 11.08 9.05
N CYS A 143 -4.17 10.56 8.42
CA CYS A 143 -5.34 11.38 8.03
C CYS A 143 -6.01 12.01 9.26
N ALA A 144 -6.15 11.25 10.36
CA ALA A 144 -6.66 11.77 11.62
C ALA A 144 -5.74 12.83 12.23
N GLU A 145 -4.42 12.67 12.11
CA GLU A 145 -3.43 13.65 12.59
C GLU A 145 -3.55 15.00 11.84
N HIS A 146 -3.84 14.95 10.54
CA HIS A 146 -4.14 16.13 9.72
C HIS A 146 -5.54 16.72 9.98
N GLY A 147 -6.35 16.13 10.87
CA GLY A 147 -7.68 16.61 11.22
C GLY A 147 -8.69 16.47 10.09
N LEU A 148 -8.57 15.41 9.28
CA LEU A 148 -9.50 15.10 8.19
C LEU A 148 -10.76 14.40 8.73
N ASP A 149 -11.88 14.54 8.01
CA ASP A 149 -13.20 14.12 8.52
C ASP A 149 -13.48 12.63 8.28
N GLU A 150 -13.13 12.12 7.10
CA GLU A 150 -13.49 10.76 6.69
C GLU A 150 -12.48 10.14 5.72
N VAL A 151 -12.22 8.84 5.86
CA VAL A 151 -11.54 8.01 4.86
C VAL A 151 -12.54 7.05 4.23
N VAL A 152 -12.70 7.12 2.92
CA VAL A 152 -13.58 6.23 2.15
C VAL A 152 -12.72 5.25 1.37
N ILE A 153 -12.95 3.96 1.60
CA ILE A 153 -12.15 2.86 1.08
C ILE A 153 -12.87 2.15 -0.06
N GLY A 154 -12.21 2.03 -1.22
CA GLY A 154 -12.56 1.12 -2.30
C GLY A 154 -11.54 -0.01 -2.37
N MET A 155 -11.98 -1.28 -2.36
CA MET A 155 -11.04 -2.40 -2.39
C MET A 155 -11.61 -3.66 -3.06
N PRO A 156 -10.75 -4.52 -3.65
CA PRO A 156 -11.14 -5.83 -4.17
C PRO A 156 -11.36 -6.85 -3.04
N HIS A 157 -11.44 -8.13 -3.41
CA HIS A 157 -11.70 -9.24 -2.50
C HIS A 157 -10.52 -9.57 -1.55
N ARG A 158 -9.28 -9.28 -1.94
CA ARG A 158 -8.07 -9.72 -1.21
C ARG A 158 -8.00 -9.08 0.18
N GLY A 159 -8.14 -9.90 1.22
CA GLY A 159 -8.10 -9.45 2.62
C GLY A 159 -9.26 -8.55 3.06
N ARG A 160 -10.35 -8.47 2.28
CA ARG A 160 -11.46 -7.56 2.60
C ARG A 160 -12.11 -7.83 3.94
N LEU A 161 -12.29 -9.10 4.30
CA LEU A 161 -12.84 -9.47 5.61
C LEU A 161 -11.92 -9.05 6.76
N ASN A 162 -10.60 -9.07 6.51
CA ASN A 162 -9.59 -8.63 7.45
C ASN A 162 -9.66 -7.11 7.66
N VAL A 163 -9.78 -6.34 6.57
CA VAL A 163 -9.99 -4.88 6.61
C VAL A 163 -11.30 -4.52 7.31
N LEU A 164 -12.40 -5.20 6.98
CA LEU A 164 -13.70 -4.98 7.65
C LEU A 164 -13.59 -5.15 9.16
N ALA A 165 -12.92 -6.20 9.64
CA ALA A 165 -12.79 -6.48 11.07
C ALA A 165 -11.76 -5.56 11.77
N ASN A 166 -10.57 -5.42 11.19
CA ASN A 166 -9.40 -4.86 11.89
C ASN A 166 -9.13 -3.39 11.56
N ILE A 167 -9.73 -2.84 10.49
CA ILE A 167 -9.62 -1.42 10.11
C ILE A 167 -10.95 -0.70 10.30
N VAL A 168 -12.03 -1.16 9.66
CA VAL A 168 -13.34 -0.50 9.74
C VAL A 168 -14.04 -0.75 11.09
N GLY A 169 -13.68 -1.83 11.79
CA GLY A 169 -14.25 -2.17 13.09
C GLY A 169 -15.61 -2.86 13.03
N LYS A 170 -15.94 -3.53 11.92
CA LYS A 170 -17.15 -4.36 11.81
C LYS A 170 -17.10 -5.47 12.87
N PRO A 171 -18.13 -5.64 13.72
CA PRO A 171 -18.11 -6.64 14.78
C PRO A 171 -17.90 -8.06 14.24
N TYR A 172 -17.01 -8.83 14.89
CA TYR A 172 -16.76 -10.23 14.54
C TYR A 172 -18.04 -11.08 14.49
N SER A 173 -19.00 -10.82 15.39
CA SER A 173 -20.28 -11.52 15.42
C SER A 173 -21.04 -11.39 14.10
N GLN A 174 -21.11 -10.19 13.52
CA GLN A 174 -21.79 -9.97 12.23
C GLN A 174 -21.08 -10.71 11.10
N ILE A 175 -19.74 -10.68 11.08
CA ILE A 175 -18.95 -11.40 10.08
C ILE A 175 -19.20 -12.91 10.20
N PHE A 176 -19.17 -13.48 11.41
CA PHE A 176 -19.38 -14.92 11.60
C PHE A 176 -20.81 -15.37 11.31
N THR A 177 -21.82 -14.53 11.59
CA THR A 177 -23.21 -14.79 11.18
C THR A 177 -23.33 -14.93 9.66
N GLU A 178 -22.60 -14.12 8.87
CA GLU A 178 -22.54 -14.24 7.41
C GLU A 178 -21.85 -15.54 6.95
N PHE A 179 -20.93 -16.10 7.74
CA PHE A 179 -20.33 -17.41 7.46
C PHE A 179 -21.25 -18.59 7.79
N GLU A 180 -22.10 -18.45 8.81
CA GLU A 180 -23.08 -19.46 9.21
C GLU A 180 -24.35 -19.46 8.33
N GLY A 181 -24.56 -18.41 7.53
CA GLY A 181 -25.74 -18.28 6.65
C GLY A 181 -27.03 -17.95 7.41
N ASN A 182 -26.94 -17.56 8.68
CA ASN A 182 -28.08 -17.25 9.53
C ASN A 182 -28.35 -15.74 9.55
N LEU A 183 -28.68 -15.16 8.40
CA LEU A 183 -28.89 -13.72 8.24
C LEU A 183 -30.20 -13.29 8.92
N ASN A 184 -30.13 -12.24 9.73
CA ASN A 184 -31.33 -11.60 10.28
C ASN A 184 -32.25 -11.09 9.16
N PRO A 185 -33.58 -10.94 9.37
CA PRO A 185 -34.51 -10.43 8.34
C PRO A 185 -34.12 -9.08 7.74
N SER A 186 -33.40 -8.24 8.50
CA SER A 186 -32.82 -6.97 8.04
C SER A 186 -31.59 -7.14 7.14
N GLN A 187 -30.80 -8.21 7.34
CA GLN A 187 -29.68 -8.59 6.47
C GLN A 187 -30.12 -9.40 5.25
N ALA A 188 -31.28 -10.07 5.33
CA ALA A 188 -31.91 -10.81 4.24
C ALA A 188 -32.78 -9.93 3.32
N HIS A 189 -32.72 -8.61 3.47
CA HIS A 189 -33.52 -7.68 2.66
C HIS A 189 -32.85 -7.43 1.30
N GLY A 190 -33.57 -7.69 0.19
CA GLY A 190 -33.04 -7.60 -1.18
C GLY A 190 -32.56 -8.95 -1.73
N SER A 191 -31.92 -8.97 -2.92
CA SER A 191 -31.34 -10.22 -3.45
C SER A 191 -30.07 -10.66 -2.72
N GLY A 192 -29.50 -9.79 -1.89
CA GLY A 192 -28.21 -9.99 -1.24
C GLY A 192 -27.03 -9.97 -2.23
N ASP A 193 -25.82 -9.96 -1.68
CA ASP A 193 -24.58 -10.22 -2.40
C ASP A 193 -23.62 -10.99 -1.47
N VAL A 194 -22.51 -11.49 -2.01
CA VAL A 194 -21.50 -12.23 -1.24
C VAL A 194 -20.83 -11.33 -0.20
N LYS A 195 -20.46 -11.90 0.95
CA LYS A 195 -19.88 -11.20 2.11
C LYS A 195 -18.69 -10.28 1.82
N TYR A 196 -17.91 -10.59 0.79
CA TYR A 196 -16.76 -9.80 0.36
C TYR A 196 -17.12 -8.70 -0.69
N HIS A 197 -18.40 -8.37 -0.86
CA HIS A 197 -18.87 -7.20 -1.62
C HIS A 197 -19.57 -6.17 -0.74
N LEU A 198 -19.87 -6.51 0.51
CA LEU A 198 -20.60 -5.63 1.43
C LEU A 198 -19.72 -4.48 1.90
N GLY A 199 -20.33 -3.30 2.02
CA GLY A 199 -19.73 -2.13 2.63
C GLY A 199 -19.92 -2.11 4.15
N ALA A 200 -19.21 -1.21 4.82
CA ALA A 200 -19.35 -0.96 6.25
C ALA A 200 -18.94 0.48 6.59
N THR A 201 -19.30 0.94 7.77
CA THR A 201 -18.89 2.23 8.31
C THR A 201 -18.54 2.07 9.78
N GLY A 202 -17.50 2.75 10.23
CA GLY A 202 -17.06 2.76 11.62
C GLY A 202 -16.28 4.03 11.94
N VAL A 203 -15.88 4.15 13.20
CA VAL A 203 -15.07 5.27 13.69
C VAL A 203 -13.70 4.73 14.08
N TYR A 204 -12.65 5.32 13.54
CA TYR A 204 -11.28 5.05 13.91
C TYR A 204 -10.86 6.03 15.01
N LEU A 205 -10.29 5.49 16.09
CA LEU A 205 -9.74 6.26 17.21
C LEU A 205 -8.22 6.12 17.19
N GLN A 206 -7.50 7.24 17.21
CA GLN A 206 -6.04 7.19 17.27
C GLN A 206 -5.57 6.46 18.54
N MET A 207 -4.53 5.64 18.41
CA MET A 207 -3.95 4.92 19.54
C MET A 207 -3.05 5.83 20.39
N PHE A 208 -2.33 6.75 19.75
CA PHE A 208 -1.36 7.64 20.39
C PHE A 208 -1.73 9.13 20.31
N GLY A 209 -2.75 9.47 19.52
CA GLY A 209 -3.29 10.82 19.39
C GLY A 209 -4.71 10.90 19.98
N ASP A 210 -5.27 12.11 19.97
CA ASP A 210 -6.58 12.41 20.56
C ASP A 210 -7.70 12.57 19.52
N ASN A 211 -7.39 12.45 18.22
CA ASN A 211 -8.35 12.62 17.15
C ASN A 211 -9.08 11.33 16.81
N ASP A 212 -10.27 11.49 16.25
CA ASP A 212 -11.08 10.44 15.65
C ASP A 212 -11.37 10.76 14.17
N ILE A 213 -11.58 9.73 13.36
CA ILE A 213 -11.90 9.88 11.93
C ILE A 213 -12.92 8.83 11.51
N GLN A 214 -13.86 9.22 10.64
CA GLN A 214 -14.82 8.26 10.07
C GLN A 214 -14.12 7.37 9.06
N VAL A 215 -14.39 6.07 9.09
CA VAL A 215 -13.88 5.13 8.08
C VAL A 215 -15.06 4.41 7.47
N SER A 216 -15.22 4.57 6.16
CA SER A 216 -16.25 3.90 5.39
C SER A 216 -15.64 3.04 4.29
N LEU A 217 -16.27 1.91 4.00
CA LEU A 217 -15.85 0.98 2.98
C LEU A 217 -17.03 0.76 2.04
N THR A 218 -16.85 1.06 0.76
CA THR A 218 -17.94 1.01 -0.22
C THR A 218 -18.20 -0.40 -0.72
N ALA A 219 -19.44 -0.67 -1.12
CA ALA A 219 -19.80 -1.93 -1.77
C ALA A 219 -19.26 -1.96 -3.21
N ASN A 220 -18.90 -3.15 -3.70
CA ASN A 220 -18.42 -3.32 -5.07
C ASN A 220 -18.80 -4.69 -5.65
N PRO A 221 -18.96 -4.80 -6.98
CA PRO A 221 -19.13 -6.08 -7.65
C PRO A 221 -17.80 -6.85 -7.77
N SER A 222 -17.87 -8.08 -8.29
CA SER A 222 -16.68 -8.88 -8.63
C SER A 222 -15.81 -8.29 -9.75
N HIS A 223 -16.34 -7.34 -10.53
CA HIS A 223 -15.61 -6.67 -11.61
C HIS A 223 -14.54 -5.78 -10.98
N LEU A 224 -13.29 -6.24 -11.01
CA LEU A 224 -12.15 -5.54 -10.40
C LEU A 224 -12.00 -4.16 -11.02
N GLU A 225 -11.57 -3.18 -10.20
CA GLU A 225 -11.37 -1.77 -10.55
C GLU A 225 -12.65 -1.00 -10.98
N ALA A 226 -13.79 -1.66 -11.16
CA ALA A 226 -15.05 -0.98 -11.51
C ALA A 226 -15.59 -0.08 -10.39
N VAL A 227 -15.10 -0.25 -9.16
CA VAL A 227 -15.46 0.57 -8.00
C VAL A 227 -14.67 1.88 -7.95
N ASP A 228 -13.54 1.97 -8.64
CA ASP A 228 -12.61 3.11 -8.56
C ASP A 228 -13.31 4.44 -8.87
N PRO A 229 -13.99 4.62 -10.02
CA PRO A 229 -14.69 5.87 -10.32
C PRO A 229 -15.94 6.07 -9.44
N VAL A 230 -16.50 5.00 -8.88
CA VAL A 230 -17.63 5.08 -7.95
C VAL A 230 -17.17 5.67 -6.62
N LEU A 231 -15.98 5.28 -6.15
CA LEU A 231 -15.37 5.83 -4.95
C LEU A 231 -15.08 7.32 -5.12
N GLU A 232 -14.46 7.71 -6.24
CA GLU A 232 -14.19 9.11 -6.58
C GLU A 232 -15.46 9.96 -6.54
N GLY A 233 -16.53 9.50 -7.20
CA GLY A 233 -17.82 10.20 -7.18
C GLY A 233 -18.45 10.28 -5.78
N LEU A 234 -18.33 9.23 -4.98
CA LEU A 234 -18.85 9.19 -3.61
C LEU A 234 -18.10 10.17 -2.69
N VAL A 235 -16.78 10.19 -2.78
CA VAL A 235 -15.92 11.11 -2.04
C VAL A 235 -16.19 12.54 -2.46
N ARG A 236 -16.27 12.80 -3.77
CA ARG A 236 -16.59 14.12 -4.30
C ARG A 236 -17.93 14.63 -3.78
N ALA A 237 -18.97 13.80 -3.77
CA ALA A 237 -20.26 14.18 -3.24
C ALA A 237 -20.22 14.52 -1.74
N LYS A 238 -19.43 13.78 -0.94
CA LYS A 238 -19.24 14.08 0.49
C LYS A 238 -18.46 15.39 0.69
N GLN A 239 -17.43 15.63 -0.11
CA GLN A 239 -16.67 16.89 -0.08
C GLN A 239 -17.57 18.07 -0.43
N ASP A 240 -18.38 17.98 -1.50
CA ASP A 240 -19.30 19.06 -1.89
C ASP A 240 -20.33 19.38 -0.78
N LEU A 241 -20.66 18.42 0.10
CA LEU A 241 -21.53 18.64 1.26
C LEU A 241 -20.81 19.29 2.45
N LEU A 242 -19.52 19.00 2.65
CA LEU A 242 -18.72 19.47 3.79
C LEU A 242 -18.02 20.81 3.49
N ASP A 243 -17.50 20.99 2.28
CA ASP A 243 -16.80 22.19 1.80
C ASP A 243 -17.79 23.31 1.37
N SER A 244 -18.95 23.39 2.05
CA SER A 244 -20.05 24.33 1.74
C SER A 244 -19.66 25.82 1.87
N ASP A 245 -18.54 26.11 2.55
CA ASP A 245 -17.97 27.45 2.73
C ASP A 245 -17.04 27.87 1.57
N GLY A 246 -16.83 27.01 0.56
CA GLY A 246 -16.04 27.32 -0.63
C GLY A 246 -14.53 27.10 -0.49
N GLU A 247 -14.05 26.67 0.67
CA GLU A 247 -12.68 26.19 0.86
C GLU A 247 -12.58 24.71 0.45
N GLN A 248 -11.74 24.40 -0.54
CA GLN A 248 -11.49 23.01 -0.95
C GLN A 248 -10.49 22.36 0.00
N ARG A 249 -10.96 21.97 1.17
CA ARG A 249 -10.12 21.33 2.20
C ARG A 249 -9.83 19.87 1.86
N PHE A 250 -10.66 19.28 0.99
CA PHE A 250 -10.58 17.87 0.60
C PHE A 250 -10.49 16.96 1.84
N SER A 251 -11.31 17.27 2.86
CA SER A 251 -11.28 16.62 4.18
C SER A 251 -11.76 15.16 4.17
N VAL A 252 -12.36 14.72 3.06
CA VAL A 252 -12.70 13.33 2.80
C VAL A 252 -11.63 12.72 1.90
N VAL A 253 -10.95 11.68 2.36
CA VAL A 253 -9.83 11.05 1.65
C VAL A 253 -10.29 9.75 0.99
N PRO A 254 -10.13 9.61 -0.34
CA PRO A 254 -10.27 8.33 -1.01
C PRO A 254 -9.02 7.47 -0.76
N MET A 255 -9.22 6.23 -0.36
CA MET A 255 -8.19 5.20 -0.27
C MET A 255 -8.57 4.02 -1.16
N MET A 256 -7.83 3.82 -2.25
CA MET A 256 -8.09 2.74 -3.19
C MET A 256 -7.09 1.62 -3.03
N LEU A 257 -7.59 0.39 -2.84
CA LEU A 257 -6.76 -0.80 -2.88
C LEU A 257 -6.96 -1.51 -4.21
N HIS A 258 -5.89 -2.05 -4.76
CA HIS A 258 -5.91 -2.75 -6.05
C HIS A 258 -5.13 -4.07 -6.01
N GLY A 259 -5.37 -4.94 -6.99
CA GLY A 259 -4.50 -6.09 -7.26
C GLY A 259 -3.53 -5.79 -8.41
N ASP A 260 -2.32 -6.34 -8.37
CA ASP A 260 -1.26 -6.05 -9.37
C ASP A 260 -1.69 -6.31 -10.82
N ALA A 261 -2.33 -7.45 -11.10
CA ALA A 261 -2.77 -7.80 -12.44
C ALA A 261 -3.98 -6.96 -12.92
N ALA A 262 -4.87 -6.58 -11.99
CA ALA A 262 -6.07 -5.84 -12.32
C ALA A 262 -5.76 -4.35 -12.56
N PHE A 263 -4.91 -3.76 -11.72
CA PHE A 263 -4.44 -2.38 -11.85
C PHE A 263 -3.76 -2.12 -13.21
N ALA A 264 -2.94 -3.06 -13.67
CA ALA A 264 -2.25 -2.93 -14.95
C ALA A 264 -3.16 -3.24 -16.17
N GLY A 265 -4.20 -4.06 -15.99
CA GLY A 265 -4.97 -4.64 -17.10
C GLY A 265 -6.33 -3.98 -17.36
N GLN A 266 -6.93 -3.31 -16.38
CA GLN A 266 -8.27 -2.71 -16.51
C GLN A 266 -8.17 -1.25 -16.96
N GLY A 267 -8.76 -0.93 -18.11
CA GLY A 267 -8.73 0.43 -18.68
C GLY A 267 -9.40 1.49 -17.79
N VAL A 268 -10.35 1.09 -16.94
CA VAL A 268 -11.03 2.00 -16.00
C VAL A 268 -10.07 2.64 -15.00
N VAL A 269 -8.93 2.01 -14.70
CA VAL A 269 -7.88 2.59 -13.84
C VAL A 269 -7.29 3.83 -14.50
N ALA A 270 -6.92 3.74 -15.77
CA ALA A 270 -6.42 4.89 -16.53
C ALA A 270 -7.51 5.95 -16.75
N GLU A 271 -8.76 5.54 -16.96
CA GLU A 271 -9.87 6.50 -17.03
C GLU A 271 -10.04 7.27 -15.72
N THR A 272 -9.95 6.59 -14.58
CA THR A 272 -10.13 7.17 -13.24
C THR A 272 -8.97 8.08 -12.86
N LEU A 273 -7.73 7.64 -13.05
CA LEU A 273 -6.54 8.47 -12.80
C LEU A 273 -6.55 9.74 -13.67
N ASN A 274 -7.11 9.70 -14.88
CA ASN A 274 -7.24 10.90 -15.71
C ASN A 274 -8.23 11.93 -15.12
N LEU A 275 -9.11 11.54 -14.18
CA LEU A 275 -10.06 12.44 -13.52
C LEU A 275 -9.44 13.27 -12.40
N THR A 276 -8.31 12.83 -11.84
CA THR A 276 -7.69 13.36 -10.61
C THR A 276 -7.57 14.89 -10.57
N ASN A 277 -7.21 15.52 -11.70
CA ASN A 277 -6.99 16.98 -11.77
C ASN A 277 -8.14 17.75 -12.45
N LEU A 278 -9.22 17.08 -12.85
CA LEU A 278 -10.33 17.73 -13.56
C LEU A 278 -11.24 18.46 -12.56
N PRO A 279 -11.61 19.75 -12.77
CA PRO A 279 -12.42 20.50 -11.80
C PRO A 279 -13.75 19.83 -11.41
N GLY A 280 -14.39 19.13 -12.35
CA GLY A 280 -15.65 18.42 -12.13
C GLY A 280 -15.52 17.11 -11.35
N TYR A 281 -14.30 16.58 -11.19
CA TYR A 281 -14.08 15.24 -10.64
C TYR A 281 -13.02 15.18 -9.54
N ARG A 282 -12.11 16.15 -9.47
CA ARG A 282 -11.03 16.19 -8.48
C ARG A 282 -11.55 16.06 -7.06
N VAL A 283 -10.83 15.27 -6.27
CA VAL A 283 -11.08 15.03 -4.84
C VAL A 283 -9.85 15.34 -3.97
N GLY A 284 -8.87 16.03 -4.53
CA GLY A 284 -7.66 16.45 -3.82
C GLY A 284 -6.63 15.36 -3.61
N GLY A 285 -6.57 14.38 -4.51
CA GLY A 285 -5.58 13.32 -4.49
C GLY A 285 -6.05 12.06 -3.77
N THR A 286 -5.76 10.91 -4.38
CA THR A 286 -6.11 9.57 -3.91
C THR A 286 -4.90 8.76 -3.49
N ILE A 287 -5.05 8.04 -2.38
CA ILE A 287 -4.00 7.14 -1.87
C ILE A 287 -4.29 5.76 -2.44
N HIS A 288 -3.44 5.30 -3.34
CA HIS A 288 -3.53 3.98 -3.95
C HIS A 288 -2.59 3.01 -3.26
N ILE A 289 -3.10 1.85 -2.85
CA ILE A 289 -2.33 0.75 -2.27
C ILE A 289 -2.51 -0.48 -3.15
N ILE A 290 -1.46 -0.88 -3.85
CA ILE A 290 -1.48 -2.09 -4.66
C ILE A 290 -0.97 -3.25 -3.80
N VAL A 291 -1.81 -4.26 -3.61
CA VAL A 291 -1.43 -5.51 -2.95
C VAL A 291 -0.74 -6.42 -3.98
N ASN A 292 0.52 -6.11 -4.27
CA ASN A 292 1.30 -6.75 -5.32
C ASN A 292 1.89 -8.06 -4.85
N ASN A 293 1.07 -9.11 -4.97
CA ASN A 293 1.44 -10.46 -4.59
C ASN A 293 2.14 -11.23 -5.72
N GLN A 294 2.51 -10.53 -6.80
CA GLN A 294 3.26 -11.03 -7.95
C GLN A 294 2.55 -12.16 -8.71
N ILE A 295 1.22 -12.23 -8.63
CA ILE A 295 0.42 -13.25 -9.33
C ILE A 295 -1.07 -12.84 -9.48
N GLY A 296 -1.58 -12.92 -10.70
CA GLY A 296 -3.00 -12.74 -11.01
C GLY A 296 -3.69 -14.08 -11.26
N PHE A 297 -4.44 -14.62 -10.30
CA PHE A 297 -4.99 -15.98 -10.35
C PHE A 297 -3.87 -17.03 -10.56
N THR A 298 -3.63 -17.49 -11.79
CA THR A 298 -2.53 -18.39 -12.20
C THR A 298 -1.53 -17.71 -13.13
N THR A 299 -1.81 -16.48 -13.58
CA THR A 299 -1.03 -15.72 -14.55
C THR A 299 0.12 -14.99 -13.84
N ALA A 300 1.34 -15.23 -14.33
CA ALA A 300 2.54 -14.56 -13.84
C ALA A 300 2.64 -13.11 -14.36
N PRO A 301 3.34 -12.21 -13.65
CA PRO A 301 3.53 -10.80 -14.01
C PRO A 301 3.94 -10.55 -15.46
N GLU A 302 4.85 -11.36 -15.99
CA GLU A 302 5.36 -11.30 -17.37
C GLU A 302 4.29 -11.50 -18.45
N TYR A 303 3.13 -12.06 -18.09
CA TYR A 303 1.98 -12.24 -18.97
C TYR A 303 0.81 -11.30 -18.63
N SER A 304 0.93 -10.47 -17.59
CA SER A 304 -0.12 -9.55 -17.15
C SER A 304 0.13 -8.10 -17.55
N ARG A 305 1.38 -7.72 -17.88
CA ARG A 305 1.75 -6.35 -18.24
C ARG A 305 2.95 -6.30 -19.19
N SER A 306 3.13 -5.14 -19.81
CA SER A 306 4.22 -4.86 -20.76
C SER A 306 5.27 -3.88 -20.21
N SER A 307 5.24 -3.62 -18.91
CA SER A 307 6.12 -2.68 -18.21
C SER A 307 6.74 -3.36 -16.97
N GLU A 308 7.75 -2.72 -16.37
CA GLU A 308 8.46 -3.28 -15.21
C GLU A 308 7.52 -3.44 -14.01
N TYR A 309 6.82 -2.35 -13.66
CA TYR A 309 5.94 -2.30 -12.50
C TYR A 309 4.46 -2.29 -12.90
N CYS A 310 3.61 -2.92 -12.08
CA CYS A 310 2.16 -2.84 -12.29
C CYS A 310 1.64 -1.40 -12.15
N THR A 311 2.37 -0.56 -11.41
CA THR A 311 2.01 0.83 -11.10
C THR A 311 2.41 1.85 -12.17
N ASP A 312 3.07 1.43 -13.26
CA ASP A 312 3.58 2.35 -14.29
C ASP A 312 2.49 3.22 -14.95
N VAL A 313 1.22 2.77 -14.95
CA VAL A 313 0.09 3.58 -15.42
C VAL A 313 -0.07 4.90 -14.66
N ALA A 314 0.30 4.94 -13.38
CA ALA A 314 0.21 6.15 -12.55
C ALA A 314 1.22 7.24 -12.96
N LYS A 315 2.27 6.88 -13.71
CA LYS A 315 3.21 7.87 -14.27
C LYS A 315 2.53 8.83 -15.23
N MET A 316 1.40 8.45 -15.82
CA MET A 316 0.69 9.31 -16.78
C MET A 316 0.21 10.64 -16.17
N ILE A 317 -0.07 10.66 -14.86
CA ILE A 317 -0.46 11.87 -14.11
C ILE A 317 0.69 12.45 -13.27
N GLY A 318 1.89 11.88 -13.39
CA GLY A 318 3.04 12.26 -12.58
C GLY A 318 2.82 12.04 -11.09
N ALA A 319 2.14 10.96 -10.69
CA ALA A 319 2.04 10.57 -9.29
C ALA A 319 3.38 9.98 -8.80
N PRO A 320 3.84 10.27 -7.57
CA PRO A 320 4.95 9.53 -6.95
C PRO A 320 4.54 8.09 -6.70
N ILE A 321 5.49 7.17 -6.90
CA ILE A 321 5.29 5.73 -6.71
C ILE A 321 6.32 5.23 -5.70
N PHE A 322 5.85 4.55 -4.66
CA PHE A 322 6.68 3.94 -3.62
C PHE A 322 6.52 2.43 -3.66
N HIS A 323 7.59 1.72 -4.03
CA HIS A 323 7.64 0.27 -3.97
C HIS A 323 8.20 -0.15 -2.62
N VAL A 324 7.41 -0.86 -1.81
CA VAL A 324 7.79 -1.22 -0.44
C VAL A 324 7.73 -2.72 -0.22
N ASN A 325 8.73 -3.25 0.50
CA ASN A 325 8.78 -4.65 0.87
C ASN A 325 7.73 -4.97 1.94
N GLY A 326 6.79 -5.84 1.62
CA GLY A 326 5.71 -6.27 2.52
C GLY A 326 6.18 -7.06 3.74
N ASP A 327 7.41 -7.60 3.76
CA ASP A 327 7.99 -8.22 4.96
C ASP A 327 8.61 -7.20 5.93
N ASP A 328 8.72 -5.92 5.53
CA ASP A 328 9.12 -4.82 6.41
C ASP A 328 7.90 -3.93 6.75
N PRO A 329 7.19 -4.22 7.86
CA PRO A 329 6.01 -3.45 8.24
C PRO A 329 6.35 -2.04 8.75
N GLU A 330 7.58 -1.79 9.23
CA GLU A 330 8.01 -0.44 9.63
C GLU A 330 8.20 0.45 8.40
N ALA A 331 8.81 -0.08 7.35
CA ALA A 331 8.90 0.62 6.06
C ALA A 331 7.52 0.87 5.44
N CYS A 332 6.60 -0.11 5.52
CA CYS A 332 5.22 0.04 5.06
C CYS A 332 4.48 1.16 5.80
N GLU A 333 4.60 1.23 7.12
CA GLU A 333 4.02 2.29 7.94
C GLU A 333 4.58 3.68 7.57
N TRP A 334 5.91 3.79 7.44
CA TRP A 334 6.57 5.04 7.08
C TRP A 334 6.13 5.56 5.70
N VAL A 335 6.07 4.67 4.69
CA VAL A 335 5.60 5.03 3.34
C VAL A 335 4.14 5.47 3.35
N ALA A 336 3.28 4.82 4.14
CA ALA A 336 1.88 5.21 4.26
C ALA A 336 1.70 6.63 4.82
N ARG A 337 2.46 6.98 5.86
CA ARG A 337 2.46 8.36 6.41
C ARG A 337 2.98 9.37 5.39
N LEU A 338 4.08 9.04 4.72
CA LEU A 338 4.65 9.89 3.68
C LEU A 338 3.68 10.14 2.52
N ALA A 339 2.91 9.12 2.13
CA ALA A 339 1.91 9.24 1.07
C ALA A 339 0.75 10.17 1.44
N VAL A 340 0.25 10.07 2.67
CA VAL A 340 -0.78 11.00 3.18
C VAL A 340 -0.22 12.42 3.22
N ASP A 341 1.00 12.62 3.74
CA ASP A 341 1.63 13.94 3.81
C ASP A 341 1.80 14.57 2.41
N PHE A 342 2.17 13.78 1.40
CA PHE A 342 2.30 14.27 0.03
C PHE A 342 0.93 14.65 -0.55
N ARG A 343 -0.09 13.81 -0.33
CA ARG A 343 -1.47 14.10 -0.74
C ARG A 343 -1.96 15.39 -0.10
N GLN A 344 -1.67 15.61 1.18
CA GLN A 344 -2.07 16.81 1.90
C GLN A 344 -1.36 18.06 1.39
N GLU A 345 -0.07 17.98 1.09
CA GLU A 345 0.72 19.12 0.61
C GLU A 345 0.33 19.52 -0.84
N PHE A 346 0.15 18.55 -1.73
CA PHE A 346 0.05 18.80 -3.17
C PHE A 346 -1.31 18.47 -3.78
N HIS A 347 -2.23 17.89 -3.01
CA HIS A 347 -3.56 17.48 -3.46
C HIS A 347 -3.55 16.60 -4.72
N LYS A 348 -2.57 15.68 -4.77
CA LYS A 348 -2.25 14.83 -5.92
C LYS A 348 -2.19 13.37 -5.49
N ASP A 349 -2.52 12.47 -6.41
CA ASP A 349 -2.52 11.04 -6.16
C ASP A 349 -1.13 10.53 -5.78
N VAL A 350 -1.11 9.51 -4.93
CA VAL A 350 0.10 8.81 -4.51
C VAL A 350 -0.12 7.32 -4.60
N VAL A 351 0.89 6.60 -5.08
CA VAL A 351 0.80 5.16 -5.27
C VAL A 351 1.81 4.41 -4.42
N ILE A 352 1.34 3.45 -3.65
CA ILE A 352 2.13 2.53 -2.83
C ILE A 352 2.02 1.13 -3.45
N ASP A 353 3.11 0.63 -4.00
CA ASP A 353 3.25 -0.74 -4.48
C ASP A 353 3.80 -1.62 -3.36
N MET A 354 2.93 -2.31 -2.63
CA MET A 354 3.34 -3.21 -1.56
C MET A 354 3.67 -4.58 -2.15
N LEU A 355 4.95 -4.85 -2.36
CA LEU A 355 5.42 -6.14 -2.85
C LEU A 355 5.28 -7.17 -1.74
N CYS A 356 4.45 -8.16 -1.99
CA CYS A 356 4.13 -9.21 -1.04
C CYS A 356 4.06 -10.55 -1.78
N TYR A 357 3.43 -11.54 -1.18
CA TYR A 357 3.16 -12.82 -1.83
C TYR A 357 1.77 -13.34 -1.49
N ARG A 358 1.36 -14.42 -2.14
CA ARG A 358 0.14 -15.14 -1.79
C ARG A 358 0.53 -16.51 -1.26
N ARG A 359 0.28 -16.74 0.03
CA ARG A 359 0.65 -18.00 0.70
C ARG A 359 -0.15 -19.21 0.19
N ARG A 360 -1.40 -18.99 -0.22
CA ARG A 360 -2.33 -20.02 -0.70
C ARG A 360 -2.62 -19.88 -2.20
N GLY A 361 -3.46 -20.78 -2.73
CA GLY A 361 -4.08 -20.62 -4.05
C GLY A 361 -4.87 -19.31 -4.18
N HIS A 362 -5.41 -19.04 -5.37
CA HIS A 362 -6.23 -17.84 -5.59
C HIS A 362 -7.45 -17.81 -4.68
N ASN A 363 -8.05 -18.97 -4.50
CA ASN A 363 -8.94 -19.26 -3.39
C ASN A 363 -8.38 -20.40 -2.53
N GLU A 364 -8.96 -20.61 -1.35
CA GLU A 364 -8.48 -21.60 -0.38
C GLU A 364 -8.60 -23.06 -0.83
N GLY A 365 -9.36 -23.34 -1.90
CA GLY A 365 -9.50 -24.66 -2.52
C GLY A 365 -8.65 -24.88 -3.77
N ASP A 366 -7.95 -23.85 -4.27
CA ASP A 366 -7.10 -23.98 -5.45
C ASP A 366 -5.67 -24.44 -5.08
N ASP A 367 -5.08 -25.28 -5.90
CA ASP A 367 -3.67 -25.68 -5.78
C ASP A 367 -2.78 -24.81 -6.70
N PRO A 368 -2.00 -23.86 -6.15
CA PRO A 368 -1.13 -22.98 -6.94
C PRO A 368 0.09 -23.70 -7.52
N SER A 369 0.48 -24.86 -6.98
CA SER A 369 1.68 -25.58 -7.40
C SER A 369 1.57 -26.13 -8.83
N MET A 370 0.34 -26.33 -9.32
CA MET A 370 0.07 -26.81 -10.68
C MET A 370 0.57 -25.86 -11.77
N THR A 371 0.58 -24.55 -11.50
CA THR A 371 0.94 -23.52 -12.50
C THR A 371 2.16 -22.70 -12.10
N ASN A 372 2.38 -22.50 -10.79
CA ASN A 372 3.45 -21.66 -10.27
C ASN A 372 4.28 -22.38 -9.19
N PRO A 373 4.97 -23.49 -9.53
CA PRO A 373 5.67 -24.31 -8.54
C PRO A 373 6.84 -23.57 -7.87
N THR A 374 7.59 -22.74 -8.60
CA THR A 374 8.75 -21.99 -8.05
C THR A 374 8.32 -20.92 -7.05
N CYS A 375 7.25 -20.17 -7.35
CA CYS A 375 6.68 -19.17 -6.44
C CYS A 375 6.06 -19.85 -5.20
N THR A 376 5.34 -20.97 -5.39
CA THR A 376 4.75 -21.73 -4.28
C THR A 376 5.83 -22.33 -3.35
N THR A 377 6.95 -22.79 -3.91
CA THR A 377 8.06 -23.37 -3.14
C THR A 377 8.84 -22.31 -2.36
N SER A 378 8.87 -21.06 -2.82
CA SER A 378 9.55 -19.95 -2.12
C SER A 378 8.68 -19.34 -1.02
N SER A 379 7.35 -19.36 -1.16
CA SER A 379 6.41 -18.88 -0.14
C SER A 379 6.11 -19.89 0.98
N THR A 380 6.45 -21.16 0.82
CA THR A 380 6.25 -22.22 1.84
C THR A 380 7.22 -22.14 3.03
N PRO A 381 8.52 -21.87 2.85
CA PRO A 381 9.47 -21.70 3.94
C PRO A 381 9.59 -20.26 4.47
N SER A 382 8.96 -19.25 3.84
CA SER A 382 8.98 -17.88 4.37
C SER A 382 8.19 -17.82 5.67
N ALA A 383 8.85 -17.40 6.75
CA ALA A 383 8.18 -17.06 7.99
C ALA A 383 7.28 -15.86 7.68
N GLY A 384 5.96 -15.97 7.91
CA GLY A 384 5.05 -14.84 7.65
C GLY A 384 5.52 -13.58 8.37
N PRO A 385 5.08 -12.38 7.95
CA PRO A 385 5.63 -11.11 8.41
C PRO A 385 5.62 -10.93 9.94
N ALA A 386 4.65 -11.51 10.67
CA ALA A 386 4.64 -11.49 12.14
C ALA A 386 5.70 -12.39 12.81
N ARG A 387 6.31 -13.30 12.05
CA ARG A 387 7.34 -14.27 12.48
C ARG A 387 8.74 -13.93 11.96
N ALA A 388 8.87 -12.90 11.13
CA ALA A 388 10.15 -12.38 10.65
C ALA A 388 10.86 -11.60 11.76
N THR A 389 11.40 -12.30 12.76
CA THR A 389 12.36 -11.69 13.69
C THR A 389 13.71 -11.51 12.98
N PRO A 390 14.42 -10.39 13.16
CA PRO A 390 15.80 -10.32 12.73
C PRO A 390 16.57 -11.38 13.52
N LYS A 391 17.19 -12.33 12.81
CA LYS A 391 18.17 -13.22 13.45
C LYS A 391 19.27 -12.34 14.08
N PRO A 392 19.68 -12.66 15.33
CA PRO A 392 20.65 -11.86 16.08
C PRO A 392 22.01 -11.75 15.38
#